data_AF-A0A7S2PJU7-F1
#
_entry.id   AF-A0A7S2PJU7-F1
#
_cell.length_a   1.000
_cell.length_b   1.000
_cell.length_c   1.000
_cell.angle_alpha   90.00
_cell.angle_beta   90.00
_cell.angle_gamma   90.00
#
_symmetry.space_group_name_H-M   'P 1'
#
loop_
_entity.id
_entity.type
_entity.pdbx_description
1 polymer ?
#
loop_
_entity_poly.entity_id
_entity_poly.type
_entity_poly.pdbx_seq_one_letter_code
_entity_poly.pdbx_strand_id
1 'polypeptide(L)'
;GTAHKVTITRCGGMVKAKKDSYKRKDKPDGSGFHYPPIPENLLRKKGEYYFENWEITGSKVSDKDGKSKFSLAKWIADTFMKDLLDLCRELETKLGKRIHVRGQWDNASPHTERLLLALIAELFGEYGWVWTTQPANSPL
;
A
#
# COMPACT_ATOMS: atom_id res chain seq x y z
N GLY A 1 -12.44 17.38 17.05
CA GLY A 1 -12.43 16.79 15.69
C GLY A 1 -12.80 15.33 15.79
N THR A 2 -13.39 14.76 14.74
CA THR A 2 -13.76 13.33 14.67
C THR A 2 -12.87 12.64 13.64
N ALA A 3 -12.32 11.48 13.98
CA ALA A 3 -11.52 10.69 13.05
C ALA A 3 -12.41 9.66 12.34
N HIS A 4 -12.27 9.58 11.02
CA HIS A 4 -12.94 8.59 10.18
C HIS A 4 -11.88 7.76 9.47
N LYS A 5 -11.99 6.44 9.54
CA LYS A 5 -11.13 5.54 8.78
C LYS A 5 -11.60 5.55 7.33
N VAL A 6 -10.71 5.88 6.40
CA VAL A 6 -11.00 5.83 4.96
C VAL A 6 -10.80 4.43 4.42
N THR A 7 -9.57 3.91 4.47
CA THR A 7 -9.24 2.61 3.90
C THR A 7 -8.02 1.99 4.58
N ILE A 8 -7.88 0.67 4.48
CA ILE A 8 -6.69 -0.08 4.90
C ILE A 8 -6.39 -1.10 3.79
N THR A 9 -5.21 -1.00 3.19
CA THR A 9 -4.77 -1.91 2.12
C THR A 9 -3.45 -2.55 2.50
N ARG A 10 -3.35 -3.88 2.32
CA ARG A 10 -2.07 -4.57 2.43
C ARG A 10 -1.25 -4.31 1.17
N CYS A 11 -0.02 -3.83 1.34
CA CYS A 11 0.89 -3.52 0.23
C CYS A 11 1.47 -4.80 -0.38
N GLY A 12 0.72 -5.42 -1.30
CA GLY A 12 1.10 -6.69 -1.91
C GLY A 12 -0.01 -7.30 -2.75
N GLY A 13 0.16 -8.55 -3.13
CA GLY A 13 -0.82 -9.27 -3.93
C GLY A 13 -0.64 -10.77 -3.88
N MET A 14 -1.60 -11.48 -4.46
CA MET A 14 -1.56 -12.94 -4.57
C MET A 14 -0.60 -13.34 -5.69
N VAL A 15 0.39 -14.17 -5.36
CA VAL A 15 1.35 -14.72 -6.32
C VAL A 15 1.38 -16.24 -6.22
N LYS A 16 1.60 -16.90 -7.36
CA LYS A 16 1.67 -18.37 -7.42
C LYS A 16 3.05 -18.84 -6.96
N ALA A 17 3.10 -19.73 -5.98
CA ALA A 17 4.35 -20.27 -5.47
C ALA A 17 5.06 -21.12 -6.54
N LYS A 18 6.33 -20.79 -6.82
CA LYS A 18 7.16 -21.51 -7.81
C LYS A 18 7.76 -22.81 -7.27
N LYS A 19 7.91 -22.91 -5.95
CA LYS A 19 8.47 -24.07 -5.25
C LYS A 19 7.84 -24.20 -3.87
N ASP A 20 7.94 -25.40 -3.30
CA ASP A 20 7.64 -25.60 -1.89
C ASP A 20 8.62 -24.79 -1.03
N SER A 21 8.11 -24.20 0.04
CA SER A 21 8.93 -23.59 1.08
C SER A 21 8.48 -24.08 2.44
N TYR A 22 9.39 -24.06 3.40
CA TYR A 22 9.17 -24.62 4.73
C TYR A 22 9.42 -23.55 5.79
N LYS A 23 8.84 -23.70 6.99
CA LYS A 23 9.03 -22.74 8.08
C LYS A 23 10.45 -22.88 8.66
N ARG A 24 10.99 -21.76 9.14
CA ARG A 24 12.25 -21.75 9.90
C ARG A 24 12.04 -22.48 11.22
N LYS A 25 12.92 -23.42 11.54
CA LYS A 25 13.01 -24.07 12.86
C LYS A 25 14.43 -23.88 13.41
N ASP A 26 14.55 -23.78 14.72
CA ASP A 26 15.86 -23.80 15.37
C ASP A 26 16.39 -25.22 15.40
N LYS A 27 17.70 -25.36 15.20
CA LYS A 27 18.36 -26.67 15.26
C LYS A 27 18.43 -27.13 16.73
N PRO A 28 18.25 -28.44 17.00
CA PRO A 28 18.32 -28.96 18.36
C PRO A 28 19.66 -28.70 19.07
N ASP A 29 20.75 -28.57 18.31
CA ASP A 29 22.11 -28.34 18.80
C ASP A 29 22.43 -26.86 19.09
N GLY A 30 21.46 -25.95 18.90
CA GLY A 30 21.65 -24.51 19.10
C GLY A 30 22.56 -23.83 18.07
N SER A 31 23.03 -24.55 17.03
CA SER A 31 23.96 -24.01 16.02
C SER A 31 23.31 -23.07 14.98
N GLY A 32 22.04 -22.73 15.17
CA GLY A 32 21.28 -21.82 14.31
C GLY A 32 19.95 -22.41 13.87
N PHE A 33 19.52 -22.06 12.66
CA PHE A 33 18.21 -22.45 12.11
C PHE A 33 18.33 -23.32 10.85
N HIS A 34 17.26 -24.05 10.55
CA HIS A 34 17.10 -24.82 9.33
C HIS A 34 15.63 -24.84 8.85
N TYR A 35 15.38 -25.41 7.67
CA TYR A 35 14.06 -25.46 7.02
C TYR A 35 13.72 -26.90 6.66
N PRO A 36 13.38 -27.77 7.64
CA PRO A 36 13.22 -29.19 7.38
C PRO A 36 12.09 -29.44 6.35
N PRO A 37 12.35 -30.19 5.26
CA PRO A 37 11.41 -30.41 4.17
C PRO A 37 10.41 -31.53 4.50
N ILE A 38 9.72 -31.40 5.62
CA ILE A 38 8.67 -32.34 6.06
C ILE A 38 7.29 -31.75 5.77
N PRO A 39 6.27 -32.56 5.40
CA PRO A 39 4.94 -32.07 5.07
C PRO A 39 4.31 -31.16 6.13
N GLU A 40 4.54 -31.46 7.42
CA GLU A 40 4.00 -30.71 8.56
C GLU A 40 4.65 -29.33 8.71
N ASN A 41 5.82 -29.12 8.10
CA ASN A 41 6.57 -27.86 8.14
C ASN A 41 6.37 -27.02 6.88
N LEU A 42 5.46 -27.41 5.99
CA LEU A 42 5.18 -26.67 4.76
C LEU A 42 4.66 -25.27 5.08
N LEU A 43 5.30 -24.27 4.48
CA LEU A 43 4.93 -22.86 4.56
C LEU A 43 4.22 -22.40 3.28
N ARG A 44 4.72 -22.80 2.12
CA ARG A 44 4.09 -22.55 0.81
C ARG A 44 4.18 -23.82 -0.01
N LYS A 45 3.10 -24.13 -0.72
CA LYS A 45 3.05 -25.27 -1.63
C LYS A 45 3.15 -24.80 -3.07
N LYS A 46 3.99 -25.46 -3.86
CA LYS A 46 4.18 -25.19 -5.29
C LYS A 46 2.84 -25.24 -6.00
N GLY A 47 2.57 -24.22 -6.81
CA GLY A 47 1.35 -24.09 -7.58
C GLY A 47 0.18 -23.44 -6.83
N GLU A 48 0.27 -23.28 -5.51
CA GLU A 48 -0.76 -22.58 -4.73
C GLU A 48 -0.44 -21.09 -4.62
N TYR A 49 -1.49 -20.27 -4.51
CA TYR A 49 -1.36 -18.82 -4.38
C TYR A 49 -1.12 -18.44 -2.92
N TYR A 50 -0.20 -17.51 -2.69
CA TYR A 50 0.03 -16.91 -1.38
C TYR A 50 0.12 -15.39 -1.50
N PHE A 51 -0.12 -14.68 -0.39
CA PHE A 51 0.06 -13.24 -0.36
C PHE A 51 1.53 -12.90 -0.22
N GLU A 52 2.06 -12.12 -1.14
CA GLU A 52 3.41 -11.58 -1.10
C GLU A 52 3.38 -10.07 -0.87
N ASN A 53 4.15 -9.60 0.12
CA ASN A 53 4.33 -8.18 0.32
C ASN A 53 5.20 -7.63 -0.81
N TRP A 54 4.78 -6.50 -1.40
CA TRP A 54 5.52 -5.84 -2.45
C TRP A 54 6.14 -4.55 -1.93
N GLU A 55 7.31 -4.20 -2.46
CA GLU A 55 7.93 -2.91 -2.20
C GLU A 55 7.03 -1.78 -2.70
N ILE A 56 6.83 -0.75 -1.86
CA ILE A 56 6.04 0.44 -2.19
C ILE A 56 6.86 1.35 -3.09
N THR A 57 6.24 1.81 -4.16
CA THR A 57 6.80 2.80 -5.09
C THR A 57 5.74 3.83 -5.44
N GLY A 58 6.12 4.94 -6.07
CA GLY A 58 5.13 5.92 -6.52
C GLY A 58 4.26 5.37 -7.65
N SER A 59 4.76 5.37 -8.88
CA SER A 59 4.00 5.01 -10.08
C SER A 59 4.33 3.63 -10.67
N LYS A 60 5.42 2.99 -10.23
CA LYS A 60 5.89 1.74 -10.86
C LYS A 60 5.11 0.53 -10.36
N VAL A 61 4.64 -0.30 -11.30
CA VAL A 61 3.94 -1.56 -11.01
C VAL A 61 4.87 -2.78 -10.99
N SER A 62 6.09 -2.63 -11.54
CA SER A 62 7.14 -3.65 -11.51
C SER A 62 8.53 -3.03 -11.56
N ASP A 63 9.56 -3.79 -11.17
CA ASP A 63 10.95 -3.44 -11.45
C ASP A 63 11.43 -3.93 -12.83
N LYS A 64 12.71 -3.72 -13.11
CA LYS A 64 13.38 -4.10 -14.37
C LYS A 64 13.40 -5.61 -14.59
N ASP A 65 13.31 -6.40 -13.52
CA ASP A 65 13.29 -7.86 -13.56
C ASP A 65 11.86 -8.42 -13.61
N GLY A 66 10.85 -7.54 -13.69
CA GLY A 66 9.44 -7.91 -13.72
C GLY A 66 8.87 -8.32 -12.36
N LYS A 67 9.55 -8.04 -11.24
CA LYS A 67 8.96 -8.28 -9.91
C LYS A 67 7.94 -7.20 -9.61
N SER A 68 6.77 -7.62 -9.16
CA SER A 68 5.67 -6.72 -8.81
C SER A 68 6.08 -5.71 -7.73
N LYS A 69 5.59 -4.49 -7.89
CA LYS A 69 5.72 -3.40 -6.93
C LYS A 69 4.33 -2.88 -6.56
N PHE A 70 4.20 -2.36 -5.35
CA PHE A 70 2.98 -1.70 -4.94
C PHE A 70 3.03 -0.23 -5.38
N SER A 71 2.33 0.10 -6.47
CA SER A 71 2.23 1.48 -6.95
C SER A 71 1.20 2.25 -6.13
N LEU A 72 1.64 3.31 -5.45
CA LEU A 72 0.76 4.28 -4.81
C LEU A 72 -0.16 4.96 -5.83
N ALA A 73 0.33 5.29 -7.02
CA ALA A 73 -0.46 5.95 -8.05
C ALA A 73 -1.66 5.09 -8.44
N LYS A 74 -1.42 3.80 -8.72
CA LYS A 74 -2.47 2.84 -9.02
C LYS A 74 -3.43 2.67 -7.84
N TRP A 75 -2.92 2.50 -6.63
CA TRP A 75 -3.76 2.37 -5.44
C TRP A 75 -4.61 3.61 -5.18
N ILE A 76 -4.09 4.81 -5.44
CA ILE A 76 -4.82 6.06 -5.27
C ILE A 76 -6.01 6.13 -6.23
N ALA A 77 -5.76 5.88 -7.51
CA ALA A 77 -6.77 5.90 -8.54
C ALA A 77 -7.84 4.81 -8.33
N ASP A 78 -7.41 3.59 -8.03
CA ASP A 78 -8.30 2.42 -8.03
C ASP A 78 -9.04 2.20 -6.71
N THR A 79 -8.53 2.72 -5.59
CA THR A 79 -9.03 2.37 -4.25
C THR A 79 -9.21 3.59 -3.36
N PHE A 80 -8.15 4.35 -3.09
CA PHE A 80 -8.19 5.43 -2.11
C PHE A 80 -9.21 6.52 -2.47
N MET A 81 -9.20 7.01 -3.72
CA MET A 81 -10.12 8.07 -4.13
C MET A 81 -11.57 7.64 -4.05
N LYS A 82 -11.87 6.39 -4.44
CA LYS A 82 -13.21 5.85 -4.34
C LYS A 82 -13.68 5.83 -2.88
N ASP A 83 -12.90 5.26 -1.98
CA ASP A 83 -13.25 5.14 -0.56
C ASP A 83 -13.36 6.53 0.11
N LEU A 84 -12.49 7.47 -0.27
CA LEU A 84 -12.54 8.85 0.22
C LEU A 84 -13.80 9.58 -0.24
N LEU A 85 -14.16 9.44 -1.52
CA LEU A 85 -15.37 10.05 -2.08
C LEU A 85 -16.64 9.49 -1.44
N ASP A 86 -16.68 8.18 -1.18
CA ASP A 86 -17.81 7.53 -0.50
C ASP A 86 -17.98 8.08 0.93
N LEU A 87 -16.87 8.26 1.67
CA LEU A 87 -16.90 8.90 2.99
C LEU A 87 -17.35 10.36 2.91
N CYS A 88 -16.81 11.15 1.97
CA CYS A 88 -17.20 12.54 1.81
C CYS A 88 -18.70 12.66 1.54
N ARG A 89 -19.26 11.83 0.64
CA ARG A 89 -20.70 11.82 0.33
C ARG A 89 -21.55 11.51 1.56
N GLU A 90 -21.14 10.53 2.37
CA GLU A 90 -21.82 10.21 3.64
C GLU A 90 -21.83 11.41 4.59
N LEU A 91 -20.66 12.05 4.77
CA LEU A 91 -20.52 13.20 5.68
C LEU A 91 -21.29 14.43 5.18
N GLU A 92 -21.26 14.71 3.88
CA GLU A 92 -22.02 15.81 3.29
C GLU A 92 -23.52 15.64 3.51
N THR A 93 -24.02 14.41 3.31
CA THR A 93 -25.43 14.06 3.54
C THR A 93 -25.81 14.24 5.01
N LYS A 94 -24.96 13.77 5.92
CA LYS A 94 -25.22 13.84 7.37
C LYS A 94 -25.15 15.27 7.92
N LEU A 95 -24.26 16.10 7.39
CA LEU A 95 -23.97 17.43 7.92
C LEU A 95 -24.70 18.55 7.17
N GLY A 96 -25.22 18.28 5.97
CA GLY A 96 -25.82 19.29 5.09
C GLY A 96 -24.80 20.34 4.61
N LYS A 97 -23.52 19.99 4.58
CA LYS A 97 -22.41 20.88 4.22
C LYS A 97 -21.48 20.20 3.25
N ARG A 98 -20.97 20.95 2.27
CA ARG A 98 -19.92 20.47 1.36
C ARG A 98 -18.62 20.20 2.13
N ILE A 99 -17.97 19.09 1.82
CA ILE A 99 -16.68 18.70 2.40
C ILE A 99 -15.55 19.13 1.45
N HIS A 100 -14.54 19.80 2.03
CA HIS A 100 -13.30 20.13 1.35
C HIS A 100 -12.17 19.32 1.99
N VAL A 101 -11.42 18.56 1.18
CA VAL A 101 -10.35 17.71 1.66
C VAL A 101 -8.99 18.41 1.48
N ARG A 102 -8.21 18.40 2.55
CA ARG A 102 -6.78 18.74 2.52
C ARG A 102 -5.96 17.53 2.91
N GLY A 103 -5.21 16.98 1.96
CA GLY A 103 -4.34 15.82 2.17
C GLY A 103 -2.87 16.20 2.29
N GLN A 104 -2.10 15.32 2.95
CA GLN A 104 -0.65 15.47 3.10
C GLN A 104 0.05 14.14 3.35
N TRP A 105 1.34 14.11 3.05
CA TRP A 105 2.27 13.03 3.42
C TRP A 105 3.69 13.58 3.67
N ASP A 106 4.56 12.72 4.20
CA ASP A 106 5.98 13.02 4.34
C ASP A 106 6.71 13.05 2.99
N ASN A 107 8.03 13.31 3.03
CA ASN A 107 8.89 13.34 1.83
C ASN A 107 9.61 12.02 1.56
N ALA A 108 9.05 10.86 1.97
CA ALA A 108 9.62 9.58 1.61
C ALA A 108 9.71 9.43 0.07
N SER A 109 10.73 8.72 -0.42
CA SER A 109 11.03 8.64 -1.86
C SER A 109 9.83 8.26 -2.75
N PRO A 110 8.91 7.36 -2.37
CA PRO A 110 7.72 7.09 -3.16
C PRO A 110 6.79 8.30 -3.29
N HIS A 111 6.68 9.12 -2.24
CA HIS A 111 5.74 10.24 -2.11
C HIS A 111 6.15 11.49 -2.90
N THR A 112 7.43 11.58 -3.26
CA THR A 112 7.97 12.74 -4.01
C THR A 112 8.11 12.45 -5.51
N GLU A 113 7.65 11.28 -5.95
CA GLU A 113 7.76 10.88 -7.35
C GLU A 113 6.80 11.69 -8.24
N ARG A 114 7.33 12.22 -9.35
CA ARG A 114 6.64 13.23 -10.17
C ARG A 114 5.30 12.75 -10.73
N LEU A 115 5.22 11.52 -11.24
CA LEU A 115 3.97 11.03 -11.86
C LEU A 115 2.89 10.82 -10.80
N LEU A 116 3.27 10.32 -9.63
CA LEU A 116 2.38 10.20 -8.49
C LEU A 116 1.83 11.56 -8.04
N LEU A 117 2.69 12.57 -7.89
CA LEU A 117 2.25 13.92 -7.50
C LEU A 117 1.34 14.55 -8.56
N ALA A 118 1.64 14.37 -9.84
CA ALA A 118 0.79 14.84 -10.92
C ALA A 118 -0.61 14.19 -10.89
N LEU A 119 -0.68 12.88 -10.67
CA LEU A 119 -1.95 12.16 -10.53
C LEU A 119 -2.77 12.69 -9.35
N ILE A 120 -2.13 12.91 -8.20
CA ILE A 120 -2.84 13.43 -7.02
C ILE A 120 -3.36 14.84 -7.28
N ALA A 121 -2.54 15.71 -7.90
CA ALA A 121 -2.95 17.07 -8.22
C ALA A 121 -4.15 17.09 -9.19
N GLU A 122 -4.17 16.20 -10.18
CA GLU A 122 -5.31 16.02 -11.08
C GLU A 122 -6.56 15.57 -10.32
N LEU A 123 -6.48 14.43 -9.62
CA LEU A 123 -7.63 13.84 -8.92
C LEU A 123 -8.21 14.74 -7.83
N PHE A 124 -7.36 15.45 -7.07
CA PHE A 124 -7.84 16.40 -6.06
C PHE A 124 -8.35 17.69 -6.71
N GLY A 125 -7.71 18.13 -7.79
CA GLY A 125 -8.09 19.34 -8.54
C GLY A 125 -9.52 19.26 -9.08
N GLU A 126 -9.96 18.09 -9.54
CA GLU A 126 -11.35 17.85 -10.02
C GLU A 126 -12.41 18.22 -8.98
N TYR A 127 -12.11 18.07 -7.69
CA TYR A 127 -13.03 18.37 -6.59
C TYR A 127 -12.75 19.73 -5.92
N GLY A 128 -11.77 20.48 -6.41
CA GLY A 128 -11.26 21.70 -5.77
C GLY A 128 -10.62 21.41 -4.41
N TRP A 129 -10.06 20.22 -4.22
CA TRP A 129 -9.34 19.79 -3.02
C TRP A 129 -7.85 20.10 -3.13
N VAL A 130 -7.13 20.02 -2.01
CA VAL A 130 -5.71 20.38 -1.96
C VAL A 130 -4.88 19.24 -1.40
N TRP A 131 -3.73 18.97 -2.03
CA TRP A 131 -2.71 18.08 -1.50
C TRP A 131 -1.40 18.84 -1.30
N THR A 132 -0.79 18.71 -0.13
CA THR A 132 0.49 19.37 0.19
C THR A 132 1.50 18.36 0.69
N THR A 133 2.73 18.39 0.18
CA THR A 133 3.86 17.65 0.76
C THR A 133 4.33 18.36 2.03
N GLN A 134 4.67 17.61 3.09
CA GLN A 134 5.25 18.21 4.29
C GLN A 134 6.56 18.94 3.92
N PRO A 135 6.79 20.18 4.39
CA PRO A 135 8.07 20.84 4.16
C PRO A 135 9.21 20.04 4.82
N ALA A 136 10.38 20.01 4.18
CA ALA A 136 11.58 19.48 4.82
C ALA A 136 11.88 20.36 6.05
N ASN A 137 11.81 19.77 7.25
CA ASN A 137 12.02 20.40 8.57
C ASN A 137 10.82 21.15 9.19
N SER A 138 9.65 20.52 9.27
CA SER A 138 8.71 20.88 10.34
C SER A 138 8.93 19.94 11.53
N PRO A 139 9.35 20.45 12.71
CA PRO A 139 9.38 19.63 13.92
C PRO A 139 7.96 19.17 14.25
N LEU A 140 7.85 17.95 14.78
CA LEU A 140 6.63 17.40 15.37
C LEU A 140 6.12 18.28 16.52
#